data_AF-A0A7J4USP8-F1
#
_entry.id   AF-A0A7J4USP8-F1
#
_cell.length_a   1.000
_cell.length_b   1.000
_cell.length_c   1.000
_cell.angle_alpha   90.00
_cell.angle_beta   90.00
_cell.angle_gamma   90.00
#
_symmetry.space_group_name_H-M   'P 1'
#
loop_
_entity.id
_entity.type
_entity.pdbx_description
1 polymer ?
#
loop_
_entity_poly.entity_id
_entity_poly.type
_entity_poly.pdbx_seq_one_letter_code
_entity_poly.pdbx_strand_id
1 'polypeptide(L)'
;ESYLPSADKAVGRTMLVNLKDLTGNVKDQNAHISLRITKADGSTLQTNTIGYKLSGNYLKRMVRKNASKIDDYVELTTKTNQKVILKSITVTRRKVQRSVQTEIRSQLAALLKEEFSKSTFEAVLPQIVNRKLQFSLKKKLSKVYPIKEVAVRMVILVDRKANVEEKPVVVEELVAEDAGSPVESAIEAEQPAPEEPEKAEA
;
A
#
# COMPACT_ATOMS: atom_id res chain seq x y z
N GLU A 1 10.82 6.19 28.25
CA GLU A 1 10.60 5.20 29.33
C GLU A 1 9.12 5.10 29.63
N SER A 2 8.62 3.91 30.00
CA SER A 2 7.22 3.71 30.41
C SER A 2 7.18 3.23 31.85
N TYR A 3 6.50 3.97 32.73
CA TYR A 3 6.31 3.61 34.13
C TYR A 3 5.15 2.63 34.28
N LEU A 4 5.35 1.38 33.87
CA LEU A 4 4.34 0.34 33.92
C LEU A 4 4.73 -0.77 34.91
N PRO A 5 3.76 -1.35 35.64
CA PRO A 5 4.04 -2.36 36.64
C PRO A 5 4.43 -3.73 36.05
N SER A 6 4.05 -4.01 34.79
CA SER A 6 4.45 -5.22 34.08
C SER A 6 4.58 -4.95 32.58
N ALA A 7 5.52 -5.63 31.93
CA ALA A 7 5.86 -5.44 30.53
C ALA A 7 4.71 -5.86 29.58
N ASP A 8 3.93 -6.87 29.95
CA ASP A 8 2.80 -7.37 29.16
C ASP A 8 1.71 -6.30 28.96
N LYS A 9 1.55 -5.41 29.94
CA LYS A 9 0.57 -4.30 29.84
C LYS A 9 1.01 -3.23 28.85
N ALA A 10 2.26 -3.23 28.39
CA ALA A 10 2.75 -2.29 27.39
C ALA A 10 2.30 -2.67 25.97
N VAL A 11 2.12 -3.97 25.70
CA VAL A 11 1.78 -4.48 24.37
C VAL A 11 0.46 -3.87 23.88
N GLY A 12 0.44 -3.44 22.61
CA GLY A 12 -0.71 -2.80 21.98
C GLY A 12 -0.84 -1.30 22.23
N ARG A 13 -0.08 -0.71 23.16
CA ARG A 13 -0.06 0.75 23.33
C ARG A 13 0.67 1.43 22.18
N THR A 14 0.21 2.64 21.85
CA THR A 14 0.83 3.50 20.83
C THR A 14 1.51 4.66 21.52
N MET A 15 2.80 4.84 21.26
CA MET A 15 3.60 5.96 21.74
C MET A 15 3.82 6.96 20.61
N LEU A 16 3.77 8.24 20.93
CA LEU A 16 4.11 9.32 20.01
C LEU A 16 5.47 9.89 20.43
N VAL A 17 6.46 9.75 19.56
CA VAL A 17 7.85 10.13 19.83
C VAL A 17 8.29 11.20 18.84
N ASN A 18 9.10 12.15 19.29
CA ASN A 18 9.67 13.15 18.39
C ASN A 18 10.76 12.50 17.53
N LEU A 19 10.75 12.79 16.23
CA LEU A 19 11.72 12.21 15.31
C LEU A 19 13.15 12.67 15.58
N LYS A 20 13.32 13.89 16.10
CA LYS A 20 14.63 14.42 16.51
C LYS A 20 15.36 13.49 17.48
N ASP A 21 14.63 12.87 18.40
CA ASP A 21 15.21 12.01 19.43
C ASP A 21 15.66 10.66 18.85
N LEU A 22 15.09 10.25 17.72
CA LEU A 22 15.43 9.01 17.01
C LEU A 22 16.58 9.22 16.01
N THR A 23 16.59 10.32 15.27
CA THR A 23 17.60 10.59 14.22
C THR A 23 18.78 11.43 14.72
N GLY A 24 18.66 12.09 15.87
CA GLY A 24 19.65 13.05 16.37
C GLY A 24 19.70 14.36 15.59
N ASN A 25 18.80 14.57 14.62
CA ASN A 25 18.82 15.75 13.74
C ASN A 25 17.80 16.81 14.18
N VAL A 26 18.26 18.05 14.38
CA VAL A 26 17.41 19.19 14.78
C VAL A 26 16.37 19.54 13.72
N LYS A 27 16.62 19.26 12.43
CA LYS A 27 15.68 19.55 11.33
C LYS A 27 14.36 18.80 11.48
N ASP A 28 14.39 17.64 12.13
CA ASP A 28 13.25 16.74 12.27
C ASP A 28 12.42 16.98 13.53
N GLN A 29 12.77 18.00 14.33
CA GLN A 29 12.05 18.36 15.56
C GLN A 29 10.54 18.59 15.36
N ASN A 30 10.13 18.98 14.15
CA ASN A 30 8.73 19.23 13.83
C ASN A 30 7.97 17.97 13.40
N ALA A 31 8.61 16.81 13.34
CA ALA A 31 8.01 15.54 12.96
C ALA A 31 7.88 14.62 14.17
N HIS A 32 6.77 13.89 14.23
CA HIS A 32 6.50 12.90 15.27
C HIS A 32 6.17 11.57 14.59
N ILE A 33 6.62 10.47 15.19
CA ILE A 33 6.31 9.11 14.75
C ILE A 33 5.42 8.44 15.79
N SER A 34 4.42 7.71 15.31
CA SER A 34 3.57 6.85 16.11
C SER A 34 4.09 5.42 16.05
N LEU A 35 4.54 4.90 17.19
CA LEU A 35 5.08 3.55 17.35
C LEU A 35 4.09 2.69 18.14
N ARG A 36 3.72 1.51 17.64
CA ARG A 36 2.96 0.51 18.42
C ARG A 36 3.92 -0.46 19.07
N ILE A 37 3.71 -0.75 20.33
CA ILE A 37 4.43 -1.82 21.03
C ILE A 37 3.83 -3.16 20.61
N THR A 38 4.65 -4.03 20.02
CA THR A 38 4.21 -5.34 19.50
C THR A 38 4.59 -6.49 20.42
N LYS A 39 5.79 -6.45 20.99
CA LYS A 39 6.30 -7.49 21.89
C LYS A 39 7.07 -6.86 23.04
N ALA A 40 7.06 -7.55 24.17
CA ALA A 40 7.81 -7.19 25.36
C ALA A 40 8.82 -8.32 25.64
N ASP A 41 10.10 -8.01 25.55
CA ASP A 41 11.21 -8.93 25.82
C ASP A 41 11.88 -8.49 27.11
N GLY A 42 11.36 -8.96 28.25
CA GLY A 42 11.83 -8.56 29.58
C GLY A 42 11.68 -7.06 29.82
N SER A 43 12.80 -6.33 29.83
CA SER A 43 12.83 -4.87 29.99
C SER A 43 12.75 -4.10 28.67
N THR A 44 12.94 -4.75 27.53
CA THR A 44 13.00 -4.11 26.21
C THR A 44 11.66 -4.29 25.50
N LEU A 45 11.17 -3.23 24.88
CA LEU A 45 9.91 -3.25 24.13
C LEU A 45 10.20 -3.13 22.64
N GLN A 46 9.74 -4.10 21.86
CA GLN A 46 9.80 -4.02 20.40
C GLN A 46 8.60 -3.24 19.87
N THR A 47 8.86 -2.38 18.88
CA THR A 47 7.83 -1.50 18.32
C THR A 47 7.78 -1.54 16.81
N ASN A 48 6.56 -1.50 16.26
CA ASN A 48 6.31 -1.30 14.84
C ASN A 48 5.88 0.13 14.57
N THR A 49 6.28 0.68 13.43
CA THR A 49 5.85 2.02 13.04
C THR A 49 4.44 1.99 12.46
N ILE A 50 3.52 2.73 13.05
CA ILE A 50 2.13 2.84 12.57
C ILE A 50 1.96 4.08 11.69
N GLY A 51 2.68 5.16 12.01
CA GLY A 51 2.38 6.42 11.36
C GLY A 51 3.38 7.53 11.61
N TYR A 52 3.18 8.60 10.86
CA TYR A 52 3.99 9.80 10.85
C TYR A 52 3.09 11.03 10.91
N LYS A 53 3.46 12.03 11.69
CA LYS A 53 2.70 13.27 11.84
C LYS A 53 3.62 14.48 11.87
N LEU A 54 3.28 15.47 11.07
CA LEU A 54 3.94 16.76 11.10
C LEU A 54 3.27 17.69 12.12
N SER A 55 4.07 18.45 12.86
CA SER A 55 3.58 19.41 13.85
C SER A 55 2.77 20.52 13.18
N GLY A 56 1.63 20.87 13.82
CA GLY A 56 0.76 21.94 13.36
C GLY A 56 1.46 23.30 13.27
N ASN A 57 2.44 23.56 14.14
CA ASN A 57 3.20 24.81 14.13
C ASN A 57 4.07 24.94 12.88
N TYR A 58 4.62 23.84 12.40
CA TYR A 58 5.37 23.83 11.14
C TYR A 58 4.44 24.04 9.93
N LEU A 59 3.28 23.39 9.92
CA LEU A 59 2.27 23.57 8.87
C LEU A 59 1.78 25.02 8.78
N LYS A 60 1.46 25.65 9.92
CA LYS A 60 1.06 27.07 9.98
C LYS A 60 2.14 28.01 9.43
N ARG A 61 3.42 27.72 9.67
CA ARG A 61 4.55 28.50 9.14
C ARG A 61 4.78 28.31 7.64
N MET A 62 4.35 27.19 7.07
CA MET A 62 4.53 26.91 5.64
C MET A 62 3.62 27.78 4.77
N VAL A 63 2.36 27.90 5.19
CA VAL A 63 1.33 28.70 4.52
C VAL A 63 1.60 30.19 4.76
N ARG A 64 1.53 30.99 3.70
CA ARG A 64 1.74 32.45 3.73
C ARG A 64 0.54 33.16 3.12
N LYS A 65 0.43 34.47 3.38
CA LYS A 65 -0.54 35.33 2.71
C LYS A 65 -0.33 35.24 1.19
N ASN A 66 -1.41 35.36 0.43
CA ASN A 66 -1.41 35.29 -1.04
C ASN A 66 -0.94 33.97 -1.66
N ALA A 67 -0.90 32.88 -0.89
CA ALA A 67 -0.74 31.52 -1.39
C ALA A 67 -2.06 30.73 -1.27
N SER A 68 -2.29 29.78 -2.18
CA SER A 68 -3.37 28.79 -2.02
C SER A 68 -2.83 27.59 -1.25
N LYS A 69 -3.61 27.11 -0.28
CA LYS A 69 -3.38 25.86 0.43
C LYS A 69 -4.31 24.80 -0.16
N ILE A 70 -3.74 23.71 -0.64
CA ILE A 70 -4.47 22.55 -1.15
C ILE A 70 -4.21 21.41 -0.18
N ASP A 71 -5.24 21.01 0.57
CA ASP A 71 -5.20 19.80 1.39
C ASP A 71 -5.77 18.63 0.59
N ASP A 72 -5.19 17.45 0.76
CA ASP A 72 -5.64 16.23 0.13
C ASP A 72 -5.69 15.05 1.11
N TYR A 73 -6.63 14.15 0.86
CA TYR A 73 -6.85 12.92 1.62
C TYR A 73 -6.93 11.77 0.63
N VAL A 74 -5.96 10.86 0.71
CA VAL A 74 -5.87 9.74 -0.23
C VAL A 74 -5.68 8.45 0.55
N GLU A 75 -6.49 7.46 0.21
CA GLU A 75 -6.32 6.08 0.64
C GLU A 75 -5.49 5.35 -0.42
N LEU A 76 -4.41 4.72 0.05
CA LEU A 76 -3.38 4.10 -0.78
C LEU A 76 -3.22 2.65 -0.37
N THR A 77 -2.87 1.81 -1.33
CA THR A 77 -2.51 0.41 -1.09
C THR A 77 -1.03 0.25 -1.44
N THR A 78 -0.24 -0.29 -0.51
CA THR A 78 1.18 -0.57 -0.75
C THR A 78 1.38 -1.86 -1.53
N LYS A 79 2.62 -2.13 -1.98
CA LYS A 79 3.00 -3.42 -2.59
C LYS A 79 2.63 -4.64 -1.74
N THR A 80 2.64 -4.50 -0.41
CA THR A 80 2.30 -5.56 0.55
C THR A 80 0.81 -5.63 0.88
N ASN A 81 -0.06 -5.03 0.04
CA ASN A 81 -1.50 -4.96 0.25
C ASN A 81 -1.91 -4.30 1.59
N GLN A 82 -1.06 -3.47 2.17
CA GLN A 82 -1.40 -2.71 3.37
C GLN A 82 -2.12 -1.43 2.96
N LYS A 83 -3.21 -1.12 3.69
CA LYS A 83 -3.96 0.13 3.49
C LYS A 83 -3.30 1.26 4.26
N VAL A 84 -3.01 2.36 3.58
CA VAL A 84 -2.37 3.54 4.14
C VAL A 84 -3.24 4.76 3.86
N ILE A 85 -3.54 5.50 4.92
CA ILE A 85 -4.18 6.81 4.81
C ILE A 85 -3.08 7.87 4.79
N LEU A 86 -3.07 8.68 3.75
CA LEU A 86 -2.14 9.79 3.59
C LEU A 86 -2.88 11.11 3.48
N LYS A 87 -2.56 12.04 4.39
CA LYS A 87 -2.97 13.44 4.30
C LYS A 87 -1.78 14.27 3.86
N SER A 88 -1.90 14.93 2.71
CA SER A 88 -0.87 15.82 2.19
C SER A 88 -1.36 17.27 2.18
N ILE A 89 -0.39 18.18 2.14
CA ILE A 89 -0.61 19.61 1.99
C ILE A 89 0.31 20.13 0.90
N THR A 90 -0.26 20.86 -0.05
CA THR A 90 0.47 21.52 -1.11
C THR A 90 0.24 23.02 -0.99
N VAL A 91 1.33 23.78 -0.99
CA VAL A 91 1.30 25.24 -0.90
C VAL A 91 1.85 25.82 -2.20
N THR A 92 1.02 26.61 -2.89
CA THR A 92 1.42 27.28 -4.13
C THR A 92 2.18 28.57 -3.85
N ARG A 93 2.90 29.11 -4.85
CA ARG A 93 3.58 30.41 -4.68
C ARG A 93 2.63 31.61 -4.67
N ARG A 94 1.54 31.54 -5.42
CA ARG A 94 0.51 32.59 -5.53
C ARG A 94 -0.89 31.98 -5.38
N LYS A 95 -1.91 32.82 -5.28
CA LYS A 95 -3.31 32.38 -5.33
C LYS A 95 -3.61 31.75 -6.69
N VAL A 96 -4.35 30.65 -6.65
CA VAL A 96 -4.66 29.82 -7.82
C VAL A 96 -6.17 29.67 -7.97
N GLN A 97 -6.67 29.68 -9.20
CA GLN A 97 -8.06 29.43 -9.51
C GLN A 97 -8.48 28.00 -9.12
N ARG A 98 -9.77 27.80 -8.84
CA ARG A 98 -10.30 26.50 -8.39
C ARG A 98 -10.03 25.36 -9.38
N SER A 99 -10.08 25.63 -10.70
CA SER A 99 -9.80 24.65 -11.76
C SER A 99 -8.40 24.03 -11.61
N VAL A 100 -7.37 24.88 -11.54
CA VAL A 100 -5.98 24.45 -11.38
C VAL A 100 -5.74 23.79 -10.01
N GLN A 101 -6.44 24.20 -8.95
CA GLN A 101 -6.37 23.50 -7.66
C GLN A 101 -6.89 22.06 -7.75
N THR A 102 -7.97 21.83 -8.50
CA THR A 102 -8.53 20.50 -8.73
C THR A 102 -7.58 19.65 -9.56
N GLU A 103 -6.96 20.22 -10.58
CA GLU A 103 -5.96 19.54 -11.42
C GLU A 103 -4.70 19.14 -10.63
N ILE A 104 -4.19 20.03 -9.78
CA ILE A 104 -3.07 19.69 -8.87
C ILE A 104 -3.47 18.55 -7.93
N ARG A 105 -4.71 18.54 -7.42
CA ARG A 105 -5.19 17.48 -6.52
C ARG A 105 -5.28 16.13 -7.24
N SER A 106 -5.86 16.09 -8.43
CA SER A 106 -6.00 14.83 -9.19
C SER A 106 -4.64 14.26 -9.58
N GLN A 107 -3.71 15.11 -10.04
CA GLN A 107 -2.35 14.67 -10.38
C GLN A 107 -1.57 14.21 -9.14
N LEU A 108 -1.66 14.93 -8.01
CA LEU A 108 -1.00 14.52 -6.77
C LEU A 108 -1.49 13.14 -6.30
N ALA A 109 -2.81 12.91 -6.33
CA ALA A 109 -3.38 11.62 -5.96
C ALA A 109 -2.92 10.48 -6.89
N ALA A 110 -2.84 10.72 -8.20
CA ALA A 110 -2.33 9.73 -9.16
C ALA A 110 -0.86 9.38 -8.88
N LEU A 111 0.00 10.40 -8.69
CA LEU A 111 1.42 10.20 -8.40
C LEU A 111 1.66 9.47 -7.09
N LEU A 112 0.88 9.78 -6.05
CA LEU A 112 0.96 9.08 -4.77
C LEU A 112 0.55 7.61 -4.90
N LYS A 113 -0.51 7.30 -5.66
CA LYS A 113 -0.91 5.91 -5.94
C LYS A 113 0.18 5.13 -6.66
N GLU A 114 0.83 5.73 -7.64
CA GLU A 114 1.94 5.11 -8.38
C GLU A 114 3.18 4.86 -7.51
N GLU A 115 3.54 5.78 -6.61
CA GLU A 115 4.73 5.60 -5.77
C GLU A 115 4.50 4.59 -4.64
N PHE A 116 3.28 4.54 -4.07
CA PHE A 116 2.91 3.57 -3.04
C PHE A 116 2.68 2.17 -3.59
N SER A 117 2.18 2.00 -4.81
CA SER A 117 2.00 0.66 -5.41
C SER A 117 3.33 -0.05 -5.66
N LYS A 118 4.41 0.70 -5.87
CA LYS A 118 5.76 0.16 -6.12
C LYS A 118 6.54 -0.16 -4.86
N SER A 119 6.18 0.45 -3.73
CA SER A 119 7.01 0.48 -2.53
C SER A 119 6.30 -0.16 -1.33
N THR A 120 7.08 -0.64 -0.36
CA THR A 120 6.56 -1.10 0.94
C THR A 120 6.46 0.08 1.91
N PHE A 121 5.59 -0.03 2.93
CA PHE A 121 5.43 1.03 3.93
C PHE A 121 6.76 1.37 4.64
N GLU A 122 7.53 0.36 4.98
CA GLU A 122 8.85 0.49 5.62
C GLU A 122 9.87 1.21 4.74
N ALA A 123 9.80 1.05 3.42
CA ALA A 123 10.67 1.76 2.49
C ALA A 123 10.22 3.22 2.25
N VAL A 124 8.91 3.48 2.27
CA VAL A 124 8.36 4.81 2.02
C VAL A 124 8.57 5.74 3.21
N LEU A 125 8.49 5.24 4.44
CA LEU A 125 8.58 6.08 5.63
C LEU A 125 9.93 6.85 5.74
N PRO A 126 11.10 6.23 5.56
CA PRO A 126 12.38 6.94 5.48
C PRO A 126 12.46 7.94 4.33
N GLN A 127 11.79 7.68 3.20
CA GLN A 127 11.75 8.62 2.07
C GLN A 127 10.93 9.87 2.41
N ILE A 128 9.85 9.72 3.18
CA ILE A 128 9.04 10.83 3.70
C ILE A 128 9.84 11.67 4.69
N VAL A 129 10.55 11.01 5.62
CA VAL A 129 11.42 11.67 6.60
C VAL A 129 12.51 12.49 5.90
N ASN A 130 13.20 11.87 4.94
CA ASN A 130 14.26 12.53 4.16
C ASN A 130 13.74 13.51 3.10
N ARG A 131 12.43 13.72 3.02
CA ARG A 131 11.75 14.60 2.06
C ARG A 131 11.97 14.26 0.57
N LYS A 132 12.45 13.05 0.27
CA LYS A 132 12.74 12.62 -1.11
C LYS A 132 11.46 12.48 -1.94
N LEU A 133 10.42 11.89 -1.34
CA LEU A 133 9.08 11.77 -1.94
C LEU A 133 8.52 13.15 -2.31
N GLN A 134 8.58 14.08 -1.36
CA GLN A 134 8.06 15.45 -1.51
C GLN A 134 8.79 16.22 -2.62
N PHE A 135 10.10 16.02 -2.76
CA PHE A 135 10.88 16.64 -3.82
C PHE A 135 10.51 16.09 -5.21
N SER A 136 10.34 14.76 -5.33
CA SER A 136 9.85 14.11 -6.55
C SER A 136 8.48 14.67 -6.96
N LEU A 137 7.53 14.69 -6.02
CA LEU A 137 6.17 15.18 -6.25
C LEU A 137 6.17 16.67 -6.65
N LYS A 138 6.95 17.50 -5.96
CA LYS A 138 7.08 18.92 -6.28
C LYS A 138 7.58 19.15 -7.71
N LYS A 139 8.58 18.40 -8.17
CA LYS A 139 9.14 18.52 -9.53
C LYS A 139 8.12 18.14 -10.60
N LYS A 140 7.32 17.10 -10.36
CA LYS A 140 6.26 16.67 -11.29
C LYS A 140 5.12 17.70 -11.33
N LEU A 141 4.63 18.13 -10.17
CA LEU A 141 3.52 19.07 -10.07
C LEU A 141 3.89 20.50 -10.49
N SER A 142 5.17 20.88 -10.41
CA SER A 142 5.62 22.20 -10.88
C SER A 142 5.40 22.43 -12.38
N LYS A 143 5.14 21.37 -13.15
CA LYS A 143 4.78 21.45 -14.58
C LYS A 143 3.40 22.10 -14.79
N VAL A 144 2.47 21.91 -13.86
CA VAL A 144 1.12 22.52 -13.92
C VAL A 144 1.16 23.93 -13.37
N TYR A 145 1.73 24.11 -12.17
CA TYR A 145 1.78 25.41 -11.52
C TYR A 145 2.99 25.53 -10.57
N PRO A 146 3.59 26.73 -10.42
CA PRO A 146 4.67 26.95 -9.46
C PRO A 146 4.29 26.64 -8.00
N ILE A 147 4.79 25.53 -7.49
CA ILE A 147 4.57 25.09 -6.10
C ILE A 147 5.72 25.53 -5.21
N LYS A 148 5.37 26.03 -4.02
CA LYS A 148 6.34 26.43 -3.00
C LYS A 148 6.85 25.20 -2.25
N GLU A 149 5.94 24.42 -1.68
CA GLU A 149 6.26 23.25 -0.86
C GLU A 149 5.15 22.21 -0.96
N VAL A 150 5.53 20.93 -1.00
CA VAL A 150 4.64 19.78 -0.82
C VAL A 150 5.08 19.10 0.47
N ALA A 151 4.14 18.84 1.37
CA ALA A 151 4.45 18.16 2.62
C ALA A 151 3.41 17.09 2.95
N VAL A 152 3.88 16.05 3.61
CA VAL A 152 3.02 15.01 4.16
C VAL A 152 2.64 15.43 5.57
N ARG A 153 1.36 15.69 5.80
CA ARG A 153 0.83 16.13 7.10
C ARG A 153 0.71 14.96 8.06
N MET A 154 0.17 13.85 7.57
CA MET A 154 -0.06 12.66 8.36
C MET A 154 -0.06 11.42 7.47
N VAL A 155 0.55 10.35 7.95
CA VAL A 155 0.45 9.00 7.37
C VAL A 155 0.04 8.06 8.48
N ILE A 156 -0.95 7.22 8.22
CA ILE A 156 -1.41 6.19 9.15
C ILE A 156 -1.54 4.89 8.36
N LEU A 157 -0.88 3.85 8.85
CA LEU A 157 -1.14 2.49 8.43
C LEU A 157 -2.46 2.05 9.07
N VAL A 158 -3.42 1.69 8.22
CA VAL A 158 -4.71 1.16 8.66
C VAL A 158 -4.51 -0.32 8.89
N ASP A 159 -4.22 -0.69 10.13
CA ASP A 159 -4.23 -2.09 10.52
C ASP A 159 -5.65 -2.61 10.39
N ARG A 160 -5.88 -3.51 9.43
CA ARG A 160 -6.96 -4.48 9.56
C ARG A 160 -6.60 -5.32 10.77
N LYS A 161 -7.07 -4.95 11.97
CA LYS A 161 -6.93 -5.81 13.14
C LYS A 161 -7.53 -7.19 12.78
N ALA A 162 -6.70 -8.21 12.97
CA ALA A 162 -6.96 -9.63 13.05
C ALA A 162 -8.45 -10.01 13.13
N ASN A 163 -8.99 -10.57 12.03
CA ASN A 163 -9.65 -11.88 12.01
C ASN A 163 -10.07 -12.23 10.57
N VAL A 164 -9.11 -12.57 9.71
CA VAL A 164 -9.37 -13.52 8.62
C VAL A 164 -8.09 -14.34 8.55
N GLU A 165 -8.09 -15.50 9.20
CA GLU A 165 -7.30 -16.61 8.70
C GLU A 165 -7.80 -16.86 7.28
N GLU A 166 -7.15 -16.25 6.29
CA GLU A 166 -7.21 -16.77 4.93
C GLU A 166 -6.42 -18.08 4.98
N LYS A 167 -7.08 -19.16 5.43
CA LYS A 167 -6.69 -20.49 5.01
C LYS A 167 -6.55 -20.44 3.49
N PRO A 168 -5.42 -20.85 2.90
CA PRO A 168 -5.33 -20.90 1.46
C PRO A 168 -6.41 -21.86 0.97
N VAL A 169 -7.38 -21.34 0.22
CA VAL A 169 -8.21 -22.18 -0.64
C VAL A 169 -7.25 -22.69 -1.70
N VAL A 170 -6.79 -23.92 -1.51
CA VAL A 170 -6.17 -24.72 -2.56
C VAL A 170 -7.26 -24.91 -3.61
N VAL A 171 -7.22 -24.11 -4.68
CA VAL A 171 -7.94 -24.42 -5.91
C VAL A 171 -7.01 -25.35 -6.68
N GLU A 172 -7.05 -26.63 -6.31
CA GLU A 172 -6.50 -27.71 -7.11
C GLU A 172 -7.24 -27.74 -8.45
N GLU A 173 -6.46 -27.88 -9.51
CA GLU A 173 -6.88 -28.08 -10.88
C GLU A 173 -7.94 -29.18 -10.99
N LEU A 174 -9.11 -28.80 -11.52
CA LEU A 174 -9.94 -29.71 -12.31
C LEU A 174 -10.24 -29.02 -13.62
N VAL A 175 -9.26 -29.07 -14.52
CA VAL A 175 -9.49 -29.08 -15.96
C VAL A 175 -10.18 -30.41 -16.24
N ALA A 176 -11.51 -30.38 -16.28
CA ALA A 176 -12.28 -31.45 -16.91
C ALA A 176 -12.22 -31.19 -18.42
N GLU A 177 -11.27 -31.86 -19.08
CA GLU A 177 -11.45 -32.24 -20.47
C GLU A 177 -12.49 -33.37 -20.51
N ASP A 178 -13.53 -33.21 -21.32
CA ASP A 178 -14.10 -34.30 -22.10
C ASP A 178 -14.90 -33.71 -23.26
N ALA A 179 -14.20 -33.59 -24.39
CA ALA A 179 -14.77 -33.39 -25.71
C ALA A 179 -14.76 -34.72 -26.46
N GLY A 180 -15.92 -35.12 -26.98
CA GLY A 180 -16.11 -35.86 -28.23
C GLY A 180 -15.25 -37.09 -28.55
N SER A 181 -15.86 -38.27 -28.42
CA SER A 181 -15.63 -39.54 -29.17
C SER A 181 -15.38 -39.39 -30.69
N PRO A 182 -15.08 -40.45 -31.48
CA PRO A 182 -14.34 -41.73 -31.24
C PRO A 182 -13.47 -42.20 -32.44
N VAL A 183 -12.34 -42.89 -32.28
CA VAL A 183 -11.84 -43.89 -33.28
C VAL A 183 -10.87 -44.90 -32.61
N GLU A 184 -10.88 -46.13 -33.14
CA GLU A 184 -9.90 -47.23 -32.95
C GLU A 184 -10.25 -48.32 -31.94
N SER A 185 -11.32 -49.05 -32.28
CA SER A 185 -11.41 -50.50 -32.06
C SER A 185 -10.57 -51.24 -33.11
N ALA A 186 -9.52 -51.95 -32.66
CA ALA A 186 -8.82 -52.95 -33.47
C ALA A 186 -8.24 -54.10 -32.61
N ILE A 187 -8.91 -55.25 -32.71
CA ILE A 187 -8.35 -56.60 -32.90
C ILE A 187 -7.84 -57.35 -31.65
N GLU A 188 -8.75 -58.15 -31.09
CA GLU A 188 -8.50 -59.51 -30.58
C GLU A 188 -9.59 -60.38 -31.25
N ALA A 189 -9.37 -60.84 -32.49
CA ALA A 189 -8.91 -62.19 -32.84
C ALA A 189 -9.80 -63.32 -32.29
N GLU A 190 -10.84 -63.70 -33.03
CA GLU A 190 -11.11 -65.11 -33.33
C GLU A 190 -11.91 -65.26 -34.63
N GLN A 191 -11.41 -66.11 -35.52
CA GLN A 191 -11.90 -66.37 -36.88
C GLN A 191 -13.22 -67.16 -36.85
N PRO A 192 -14.00 -67.08 -37.94
CA PRO A 192 -14.33 -68.35 -38.60
C PRO A 192 -14.19 -68.26 -40.13
N ALA A 193 -13.57 -69.30 -40.67
CA ALA A 193 -13.76 -69.79 -42.04
C ALA A 193 -14.19 -71.26 -41.91
N PRO A 194 -14.74 -71.95 -42.94
CA PRO A 194 -15.01 -71.52 -44.31
C PRO A 194 -16.41 -72.02 -44.83
N GLU A 195 -16.58 -71.95 -46.16
CA GLU A 195 -17.55 -72.67 -47.02
C GLU A 195 -18.83 -71.96 -47.46
N GLU A 196 -18.69 -71.14 -48.51
CA GLU A 196 -19.59 -71.15 -49.67
C GLU A 196 -19.13 -72.25 -50.67
N PRO A 197 -19.88 -72.65 -51.72
CA PRO A 197 -21.16 -72.13 -52.23
C PRO A 197 -22.18 -73.21 -52.71
N GLU A 198 -23.49 -72.96 -52.68
CA GLU A 198 -24.37 -73.42 -53.78
C GLU A 198 -25.76 -72.74 -53.82
N LYS A 199 -26.01 -72.09 -54.97
CA LYS A 199 -27.23 -72.10 -55.80
C LYS A 199 -28.65 -71.94 -55.21
N ALA A 200 -29.30 -70.91 -55.76
CA ALA A 200 -30.51 -70.94 -56.59
C ALA A 200 -31.92 -71.13 -55.97
N GLU A 201 -32.78 -70.21 -56.41
CA GLU A 201 -34.25 -70.31 -56.66
C GLU A 201 -35.14 -70.54 -55.42
N ALA A 202 -36.32 -69.92 -55.29
CA ALA A 202 -37.24 -69.33 -56.26
C ALA A 202 -38.04 -68.18 -55.63
#